data_AF-A0A1U9QVL2-F1
#
_entry.id   AF-A0A1U9QVL2-F1
#
_cell.length_a   1.000
_cell.length_b   1.000
_cell.length_c   1.000
_cell.angle_alpha   90.00
_cell.angle_beta   90.00
_cell.angle_gamma   90.00
#
_symmetry.space_group_name_H-M   'P 1'
#
loop_
_entity.id
_entity.type
_entity.pdbx_description
1 polymer ?
#
loop_
_entity_poly.entity_id
_entity_poly.type
_entity_poly.pdbx_seq_one_letter_code
_entity_poly.pdbx_strand_id
1 'polypeptide(L)'
;MAGSKSEAAAAIATEPLIALLREIAADSGGLVQLRPGLSDARMDAWAAPVPEEIRVLLRAVGGLRIAFGRRKDDGTFLFSEIDFDVSLNEGTHPMGGDGSWYVSVAGGPGTHRFVHLDSGGGFTYVDVDRETGAWGPVFIFWDDNDTTRLDSSLHAWLHRTAHCLRDALRDAGQDAYAFDSAFTETWKEPHRTAPQIPTIPAPEARTSPDPAIRSAAATLPDDGALADLREVEGPASVIFDFPELCHFARTHTGTLLTAAPSSPDDAY
;
A
#
# COMPACT_ATOMS: atom_id res chain seq x y z
N MET A 1 3.74 21.30 -22.71
CA MET A 1 3.51 22.38 -21.72
C MET A 1 2.41 22.05 -20.69
N ALA A 2 1.83 20.85 -20.65
CA ALA A 2 0.84 20.47 -19.63
C ALA A 2 1.46 19.94 -18.30
N GLY A 3 2.73 19.53 -18.29
CA GLY A 3 3.39 18.92 -17.12
C GLY A 3 3.62 19.87 -15.93
N SER A 4 4.04 21.11 -16.19
CA SER A 4 4.44 22.05 -15.13
C SER A 4 3.31 22.45 -14.17
N LYS A 5 2.05 22.43 -14.60
CA LYS A 5 0.91 22.82 -13.76
C LYS A 5 0.42 21.65 -12.88
N SER A 6 0.56 20.41 -13.35
CA SER A 6 0.22 19.20 -12.59
C SER A 6 1.25 18.92 -11.51
N GLU A 7 2.55 19.05 -11.82
CA GLU A 7 3.65 18.90 -10.85
C GLU A 7 3.57 19.94 -9.72
N ALA A 8 3.23 21.19 -10.03
CA ALA A 8 3.07 22.23 -9.02
C ALA A 8 1.88 21.96 -8.08
N ALA A 9 0.74 21.49 -8.59
CA ALA A 9 -0.43 21.19 -7.77
C ALA A 9 -0.20 19.98 -6.84
N ALA A 10 0.47 18.95 -7.35
CA ALA A 10 0.95 17.78 -6.62
C ALA A 10 1.94 18.15 -5.48
N ALA A 11 2.93 18.98 -5.79
CA ALA A 11 3.87 19.49 -4.78
C ALA A 11 3.16 20.29 -3.68
N ILE A 12 2.15 21.09 -4.04
CA ILE A 12 1.33 21.86 -3.08
C ILE A 12 0.51 20.95 -2.16
N ALA A 13 0.08 19.76 -2.61
CA ALA A 13 -0.63 18.81 -1.75
C ALA A 13 0.31 18.04 -0.79
N THR A 14 1.58 17.91 -1.16
CA THR A 14 2.58 17.15 -0.38
C THR A 14 3.09 17.90 0.84
N GLU A 15 3.34 19.21 0.74
CA GLU A 15 3.86 20.01 1.86
C GLU A 15 2.93 20.05 3.08
N PRO A 16 1.60 20.26 2.94
CA PRO A 16 0.65 20.17 4.05
C PRO A 16 0.65 18.80 4.74
N LEU A 17 0.77 17.71 3.97
CA LEU A 17 0.86 16.36 4.53
C LEU A 17 2.12 16.21 5.40
N ILE A 18 3.28 16.62 4.90
CA ILE A 18 4.54 16.58 5.66
C ILE A 18 4.44 17.42 6.94
N ALA A 19 3.88 18.63 6.85
CA ALA A 19 3.68 19.50 8.00
C ALA A 19 2.78 18.85 9.05
N LEU A 20 1.68 18.24 8.61
CA LEU A 20 0.76 17.53 9.48
C LEU A 20 1.43 16.34 10.18
N LEU A 21 2.18 15.52 9.46
CA LEU A 21 2.91 14.38 10.05
C LEU A 21 3.92 14.84 11.12
N ARG A 22 4.60 15.96 10.88
CA ARG A 22 5.55 16.55 11.84
C ARG A 22 4.86 17.10 13.08
N GLU A 23 3.73 17.78 12.91
CA GLU A 23 2.88 18.26 14.02
C GLU A 23 2.44 17.09 14.90
N ILE A 24 1.86 16.04 14.31
CA ILE A 24 1.43 14.84 15.04
C ILE A 24 2.60 14.23 15.83
N ALA A 25 3.75 14.04 15.19
CA ALA A 25 4.91 13.46 15.86
C ALA A 25 5.40 14.31 17.04
N ALA A 26 5.43 15.65 16.88
CA ALA A 26 5.84 16.58 17.93
C ALA A 26 4.89 16.55 19.14
N ASP A 27 3.58 16.47 18.90
CA ASP A 27 2.55 16.52 19.94
C ASP A 27 2.31 15.16 20.60
N SER A 28 2.74 14.06 19.97
CA SER A 28 2.44 12.69 20.40
C SER A 28 3.08 12.24 21.72
N GLY A 29 4.03 13.00 22.29
CA GLY A 29 4.81 12.56 23.44
C GLY A 29 5.66 11.30 23.16
N GLY A 30 6.00 11.05 21.89
CA GLY A 30 6.79 9.90 21.45
C GLY A 30 5.98 8.68 21.03
N LEU A 31 4.64 8.73 21.09
CA LEU A 31 3.75 7.69 20.56
C LEU A 31 3.84 7.57 19.04
N VAL A 32 4.16 8.66 18.34
CA VAL A 32 4.38 8.68 16.89
C VAL A 32 5.77 9.25 16.62
N GLN A 33 6.57 8.54 15.83
CA GLN A 33 7.91 8.99 15.44
C GLN A 33 8.05 8.93 13.93
N LEU A 34 8.63 9.97 13.34
CA LEU A 34 8.99 9.98 11.93
C LEU A 34 10.38 9.40 11.74
N ARG A 35 10.54 8.51 10.75
CA ARG A 35 11.86 8.04 10.35
C ARG A 35 12.57 9.10 9.49
N PRO A 36 13.91 9.16 9.54
CA PRO A 36 14.68 10.03 8.65
C PRO A 36 14.29 9.82 7.19
N GLY A 37 14.25 10.91 6.43
CA GLY A 37 13.96 10.86 5.01
C GLY A 37 15.02 10.09 4.20
N LEU A 38 14.64 9.70 3.00
CA LEU A 38 15.46 8.94 2.06
C LEU A 38 16.28 9.87 1.17
N SER A 39 17.48 9.43 0.81
CA SER A 39 18.32 10.16 -0.14
C SER A 39 17.90 9.92 -1.58
N ASP A 40 18.20 10.86 -2.47
CA ASP A 40 17.95 10.67 -3.91
C ASP A 40 18.69 9.45 -4.45
N ALA A 41 19.96 9.23 -4.05
CA ALA A 41 20.73 8.07 -4.44
C ALA A 41 20.06 6.74 -4.02
N ARG A 42 19.36 6.72 -2.87
CA ARG A 42 18.60 5.55 -2.45
C ARG A 42 17.37 5.32 -3.32
N MET A 43 16.61 6.38 -3.60
CA MET A 43 15.43 6.31 -4.47
C MET A 43 15.80 5.97 -5.93
N ASP A 44 16.94 6.44 -6.41
CA ASP A 44 17.46 6.18 -7.76
C ASP A 44 17.88 4.72 -7.95
N ALA A 45 18.14 3.99 -6.87
CA ALA A 45 18.48 2.56 -6.91
C ALA A 45 17.24 1.65 -7.02
N TRP A 46 16.02 2.21 -6.96
CA TRP A 46 14.79 1.41 -7.02
C TRP A 46 14.49 0.93 -8.45
N ALA A 47 13.77 -0.19 -8.55
CA ALA A 47 13.48 -0.85 -9.82
C ALA A 47 12.62 -0.01 -10.78
N ALA A 48 11.80 0.90 -10.25
CA ALA A 48 10.99 1.85 -11.01
C ALA A 48 11.32 3.28 -10.57
N PRO A 49 11.29 4.26 -11.48
CA PRO A 49 11.57 5.64 -11.14
C PRO A 49 10.53 6.19 -10.17
N VAL A 50 10.97 7.01 -9.23
CA VAL A 50 10.09 7.67 -8.24
C VAL A 50 9.64 9.03 -8.76
N PRO A 51 8.33 9.31 -8.85
CA PRO A 51 7.82 10.62 -9.24
C PRO A 51 8.29 11.72 -8.28
N GLU A 52 8.56 12.92 -8.78
CA GLU A 52 9.14 14.00 -7.94
C GLU A 52 8.25 14.37 -6.75
N GLU A 53 6.92 14.35 -6.91
CA GLU A 53 5.98 14.53 -5.80
C GLU A 53 6.23 13.54 -4.66
N ILE A 54 6.44 12.26 -5.00
CA ILE A 54 6.72 11.20 -4.04
C ILE A 54 8.14 11.38 -3.47
N ARG A 55 9.11 11.82 -4.27
CA ARG A 55 10.47 12.13 -3.77
C ARG A 55 10.44 13.23 -2.72
N VAL A 56 9.66 14.29 -2.90
CA VAL A 56 9.49 15.36 -1.91
C VAL A 56 9.01 14.79 -0.58
N LEU A 57 7.99 13.93 -0.61
CA LEU A 57 7.49 13.22 0.58
C LEU A 57 8.58 12.37 1.23
N LEU A 58 9.25 11.50 0.46
CA LEU A 58 10.21 10.53 0.96
C LEU A 58 11.50 11.18 1.49
N ARG A 59 11.96 12.29 0.90
CA ARG A 59 13.07 13.10 1.43
C ARG A 59 12.74 13.69 2.79
N ALA A 60 11.46 13.95 3.06
CA ALA A 60 11.04 14.54 4.32
C ALA A 60 10.74 13.49 5.41
N VAL A 61 10.17 12.34 5.03
CA VAL A 61 9.68 11.29 5.92
C VAL A 61 9.96 9.93 5.30
N GLY A 62 10.88 9.15 5.89
CA GLY A 62 11.18 7.79 5.42
C GLY A 62 10.20 6.71 5.92
N GLY A 63 9.29 7.09 6.82
CA GLY A 63 8.33 6.19 7.44
C GLY A 63 7.80 6.73 8.78
N LEU A 64 6.92 5.95 9.42
CA LEU A 64 6.34 6.23 10.72
C LEU A 64 6.57 5.04 11.66
N ARG A 65 6.82 5.33 12.93
CA ARG A 65 6.78 4.35 14.02
C ARG A 65 5.62 4.74 14.93
N ILE A 66 4.68 3.81 15.12
CA ILE A 66 3.42 4.04 15.83
C ILE A 66 3.41 3.12 17.04
N ALA A 67 3.36 3.69 18.24
CA ALA A 67 3.44 2.95 19.48
C ALA A 67 2.17 2.12 19.68
N PHE A 68 2.32 0.83 19.97
CA PHE A 68 1.18 -0.05 20.31
C PHE A 68 1.15 -0.45 21.80
N GLY A 69 2.14 -0.01 22.57
CA GLY A 69 2.25 -0.34 23.98
C GLY A 69 3.61 -0.03 24.57
N ARG A 70 3.86 -0.54 25.76
CA ARG A 70 5.14 -0.41 26.46
C ARG A 70 5.61 -1.76 26.99
N ARG A 71 6.92 -1.99 26.92
CA ARG A 71 7.52 -3.16 27.57
C ARG A 71 7.34 -3.06 29.09
N LYS A 72 7.07 -4.21 29.73
CA LYS A 72 6.82 -4.28 31.18
C LYS A 72 8.08 -4.08 32.02
N ASP A 73 9.25 -4.37 31.47
CA ASP A 73 10.54 -4.35 32.15
C ASP A 73 11.13 -2.94 32.26
N ASP A 74 11.16 -2.19 31.17
CA ASP A 74 11.83 -0.88 31.10
C ASP A 74 10.91 0.29 30.69
N GLY A 75 9.64 0.02 30.38
CA GLY A 75 8.66 1.04 29.97
C GLY A 75 8.88 1.61 28.57
N THR A 76 9.83 1.06 27.80
CA THR A 76 10.13 1.49 26.42
C THR A 76 8.94 1.18 25.52
N PHE A 77 8.66 2.10 24.60
CA PHE A 77 7.61 1.91 23.61
C PHE A 77 7.91 0.72 22.68
N LEU A 78 6.85 -0.01 22.36
CA LEU A 78 6.83 -0.99 21.29
C LEU A 78 6.16 -0.36 20.08
N PHE A 79 6.70 -0.57 18.88
CA PHE A 79 6.27 0.12 17.67
C PHE A 79 5.83 -0.84 16.56
N SER A 80 4.75 -0.47 15.89
CA SER A 80 4.44 -0.89 14.53
C SER A 80 5.08 0.11 13.56
N GLU A 81 5.45 -0.33 12.36
CA GLU A 81 6.18 0.49 11.41
C GLU A 81 5.46 0.60 10.06
N ILE A 82 5.34 1.83 9.57
CA ILE A 82 5.17 2.14 8.15
C ILE A 82 6.56 2.50 7.65
N ASP A 83 7.14 1.71 6.77
CA ASP A 83 8.51 1.87 6.29
C ASP A 83 8.53 1.93 4.75
N PHE A 84 8.91 3.08 4.21
CA PHE A 84 8.99 3.27 2.76
C PHE A 84 10.25 2.64 2.14
N ASP A 85 11.15 2.10 2.96
CA ASP A 85 12.38 1.45 2.54
C ASP A 85 12.57 0.04 3.12
N VAL A 86 11.47 -0.67 3.32
CA VAL A 86 11.51 -2.05 3.83
C VAL A 86 12.27 -2.99 2.89
N SER A 87 13.09 -3.88 3.48
CA SER A 87 13.94 -4.86 2.78
C SER A 87 13.16 -5.82 1.88
N LEU A 88 11.86 -5.98 2.12
CA LEU A 88 10.99 -6.83 1.31
C LEU A 88 10.94 -6.35 -0.15
N ASN A 89 11.07 -5.04 -0.39
CA ASN A 89 11.16 -4.49 -1.75
C ASN A 89 12.42 -4.95 -2.51
N GLU A 90 13.40 -5.51 -1.81
CA GLU A 90 14.63 -6.09 -2.37
C GLU A 90 14.60 -7.62 -2.36
N GLY A 91 13.43 -8.22 -2.09
CA GLY A 91 13.25 -9.67 -2.00
C GLY A 91 13.75 -10.29 -0.71
N THR A 92 14.05 -9.49 0.33
CA THR A 92 14.49 -10.02 1.64
C THR A 92 13.41 -9.83 2.70
N HIS A 93 12.92 -10.94 3.27
CA HIS A 93 11.90 -10.88 4.30
C HIS A 93 12.43 -10.16 5.56
N PRO A 94 11.65 -9.28 6.23
CA PRO A 94 12.16 -8.47 7.35
C PRO A 94 12.62 -9.26 8.58
N MET A 95 12.13 -10.50 8.75
CA MET A 95 12.60 -11.42 9.80
C MET A 95 13.82 -12.26 9.35
N GLY A 96 14.42 -11.92 8.21
CA GLY A 96 15.41 -12.73 7.51
C GLY A 96 14.75 -13.78 6.60
N GLY A 97 15.51 -14.26 5.63
CA GLY A 97 15.07 -15.25 4.65
C GLY A 97 14.62 -14.64 3.32
N ASP A 98 14.13 -15.52 2.45
CA ASP A 98 13.65 -15.16 1.12
C ASP A 98 12.26 -14.52 1.19
N GLY A 99 12.12 -13.34 0.60
CA GLY A 99 10.86 -12.61 0.45
C GLY A 99 10.32 -12.63 -0.99
N SER A 100 10.93 -13.39 -1.89
CA SER A 100 10.60 -13.46 -3.31
C SER A 100 9.13 -13.79 -3.58
N TRP A 101 8.53 -14.65 -2.75
CA TRP A 101 7.12 -15.02 -2.88
C TRP A 101 6.20 -13.79 -2.79
N TYR A 102 6.36 -12.94 -1.77
CA TYR A 102 5.55 -11.73 -1.60
C TYR A 102 5.72 -10.75 -2.77
N VAL A 103 6.96 -10.58 -3.24
CA VAL A 103 7.27 -9.74 -4.40
C VAL A 103 6.57 -10.29 -5.64
N SER A 104 6.57 -11.61 -5.83
CA SER A 104 5.89 -12.28 -6.95
C SER A 104 4.37 -12.12 -6.90
N VAL A 105 3.76 -12.32 -5.71
CA VAL A 105 2.31 -12.14 -5.50
C VAL A 105 1.87 -10.71 -5.82
N ALA A 106 2.67 -9.70 -5.49
CA ALA A 106 2.39 -8.30 -5.80
C ALA A 106 2.65 -7.90 -7.28
N GLY A 107 2.94 -8.86 -8.15
CA GLY A 107 3.15 -8.66 -9.60
C GLY A 107 4.61 -8.57 -10.03
N GLY A 108 5.56 -8.81 -9.11
CA GLY A 108 6.99 -8.87 -9.37
C GLY A 108 7.74 -7.54 -9.15
N PRO A 109 9.07 -7.54 -9.33
CA PRO A 109 9.88 -6.35 -9.08
C PRO A 109 9.47 -5.14 -9.93
N GLY A 110 9.30 -3.98 -9.29
CA GLY A 110 8.98 -2.71 -9.94
C GLY A 110 7.49 -2.47 -10.21
N THR A 111 6.60 -3.39 -9.85
CA THR A 111 5.13 -3.21 -9.96
C THR A 111 4.47 -2.70 -8.68
N HIS A 112 5.27 -2.59 -7.61
CA HIS A 112 4.79 -2.24 -6.29
C HIS A 112 5.87 -1.59 -5.44
N ARG A 113 5.43 -1.00 -4.32
CA ARG A 113 6.27 -0.66 -3.19
C ARG A 113 5.59 -1.06 -1.89
N PHE A 114 6.12 -2.05 -1.17
CA PHE A 114 5.67 -2.37 0.19
C PHE A 114 5.98 -1.20 1.13
N VAL A 115 5.00 -0.85 1.96
CA VAL A 115 5.08 0.28 2.89
C VAL A 115 4.70 -0.09 4.32
N HIS A 116 4.02 -1.22 4.55
CA HIS A 116 3.69 -1.69 5.90
C HIS A 116 3.51 -3.21 5.91
N LEU A 117 4.03 -3.84 6.96
CA LEU A 117 3.81 -5.25 7.27
C LEU A 117 3.06 -5.35 8.59
N ASP A 118 1.87 -5.93 8.53
CA ASP A 118 1.02 -6.21 9.67
C ASP A 118 1.51 -7.51 10.35
N SER A 119 1.43 -7.56 11.69
CA SER A 119 1.93 -8.70 12.49
C SER A 119 1.12 -9.99 12.32
N GLY A 120 -0.07 -9.90 11.73
CA GLY A 120 -0.92 -11.00 11.29
C GLY A 120 -0.73 -11.38 9.82
N GLY A 121 0.33 -10.93 9.16
CA GLY A 121 0.68 -11.36 7.79
C GLY A 121 0.03 -10.54 6.68
N GLY A 122 -0.53 -9.36 6.99
CA GLY A 122 -1.01 -8.43 5.96
C GLY A 122 0.14 -7.60 5.37
N PHE A 123 0.14 -7.41 4.05
CA PHE A 123 1.14 -6.63 3.34
C PHE A 123 0.51 -5.43 2.65
N THR A 124 0.77 -4.23 3.14
CA THR A 124 0.31 -2.99 2.48
C THR A 124 1.37 -2.48 1.52
N TYR A 125 0.93 -2.12 0.32
CA TYR A 125 1.80 -1.71 -0.76
C TYR A 125 1.12 -0.71 -1.69
N VAL A 126 1.93 0.13 -2.31
CA VAL A 126 1.50 1.05 -3.37
C VAL A 126 1.67 0.34 -4.70
N ASP A 127 0.67 0.45 -5.58
CA ASP A 127 0.80 0.04 -6.98
C ASP A 127 1.79 0.95 -7.72
N VAL A 128 2.67 0.37 -8.53
CA VAL A 128 3.64 1.12 -9.31
C VAL A 128 3.58 0.67 -10.76
N ASP A 129 3.31 1.60 -11.66
CA ASP A 129 3.44 1.35 -13.08
C ASP A 129 4.92 1.22 -13.42
N ARG A 130 5.35 0.00 -13.80
CA ARG A 130 6.75 -0.31 -14.03
C ARG A 130 7.39 0.49 -15.18
N GLU A 131 6.60 0.83 -16.20
CA GLU A 131 7.12 1.49 -17.40
C GLU A 131 7.31 2.99 -17.18
N THR A 132 6.36 3.61 -16.48
CA THR A 132 6.31 5.06 -16.27
C THR A 132 6.83 5.50 -14.91
N GLY A 133 6.87 4.58 -13.93
CA GLY A 133 7.11 4.87 -12.52
C GLY A 133 5.95 5.58 -11.83
N ALA A 134 4.76 5.66 -12.45
CA ALA A 134 3.61 6.29 -11.81
C ALA A 134 3.15 5.49 -10.58
N TRP A 135 2.95 6.17 -9.46
CA TRP A 135 2.44 5.54 -8.23
C TRP A 135 0.91 5.63 -8.23
N GLY A 136 0.27 4.48 -8.06
CA GLY A 136 -1.16 4.30 -8.09
C GLY A 136 -1.79 4.10 -6.71
N PRO A 137 -2.90 3.36 -6.64
CA PRO A 137 -3.63 3.07 -5.41
C PRO A 137 -2.81 2.28 -4.39
N VAL A 138 -3.24 2.34 -3.13
CA VAL A 138 -2.69 1.54 -2.03
C VAL A 138 -3.55 0.30 -1.86
N PHE A 139 -2.91 -0.86 -1.77
CA PHE A 139 -3.54 -2.15 -1.59
C PHE A 139 -3.02 -2.84 -0.33
N ILE A 140 -3.78 -3.80 0.17
CA ILE A 140 -3.35 -4.81 1.12
C ILE A 140 -3.75 -6.20 0.60
N PHE A 141 -2.89 -7.20 0.80
CA PHE A 141 -3.24 -8.61 0.65
C PHE A 141 -2.74 -9.40 1.87
N TRP A 142 -3.28 -10.60 2.03
CA TRP A 142 -2.83 -11.63 2.98
C TRP A 142 -2.33 -12.85 2.21
N ASP A 143 -1.92 -13.89 2.92
CA ASP A 143 -1.61 -15.20 2.34
C ASP A 143 -2.89 -15.95 1.88
N ASP A 144 -3.77 -15.25 1.14
CA ASP A 144 -5.05 -15.71 0.59
C ASP A 144 -5.31 -15.02 -0.77
N ASN A 145 -6.37 -15.43 -1.46
CA ASN A 145 -6.75 -14.95 -2.80
C ASN A 145 -7.56 -13.64 -2.78
N ASP A 146 -7.42 -12.86 -1.72
CA ASP A 146 -8.10 -11.59 -1.56
C ASP A 146 -7.12 -10.41 -1.53
N THR A 147 -7.60 -9.28 -2.02
CA THR A 147 -6.89 -8.02 -1.87
C THR A 147 -7.89 -6.89 -1.70
N THR A 148 -7.51 -5.91 -0.89
CA THR A 148 -8.33 -4.73 -0.66
C THR A 148 -7.57 -3.49 -1.11
N ARG A 149 -8.17 -2.71 -2.01
CA ARG A 149 -7.74 -1.33 -2.25
C ARG A 149 -8.12 -0.51 -1.02
N LEU A 150 -7.13 0.12 -0.39
CA LEU A 150 -7.30 0.95 0.80
C LEU A 150 -7.57 2.41 0.44
N ASP A 151 -6.90 2.94 -0.58
CA ASP A 151 -7.05 4.32 -1.08
C ASP A 151 -6.61 4.42 -2.54
N SER A 152 -6.97 5.53 -3.18
CA SER A 152 -6.60 5.85 -4.56
C SER A 152 -5.14 6.28 -4.76
N SER A 153 -4.41 6.65 -3.70
CA SER A 153 -3.00 7.02 -3.76
C SER A 153 -2.30 6.93 -2.39
N LEU A 154 -0.96 6.93 -2.40
CA LEU A 154 -0.17 6.99 -1.17
C LEU A 154 -0.50 8.23 -0.32
N HIS A 155 -0.65 9.41 -0.94
CA HIS A 155 -1.00 10.64 -0.22
C HIS A 155 -2.36 10.54 0.45
N ALA A 156 -3.38 10.00 -0.24
CA ALA A 156 -4.70 9.81 0.34
C ALA A 156 -4.63 8.87 1.56
N TRP A 157 -3.89 7.76 1.44
CA TRP A 157 -3.68 6.82 2.54
C TRP A 157 -2.94 7.43 3.73
N LEU A 158 -1.91 8.23 3.48
CA LEU A 158 -1.16 8.92 4.54
C LEU A 158 -1.95 10.05 5.18
N HIS A 159 -2.76 10.79 4.41
CA HIS A 159 -3.68 11.77 4.97
C HIS A 159 -4.67 11.11 5.93
N ARG A 160 -5.32 10.02 5.50
CA ARG A 160 -6.22 9.27 6.37
C ARG A 160 -5.50 8.74 7.61
N THR A 161 -4.31 8.15 7.43
CA THR A 161 -3.48 7.67 8.55
C THR A 161 -3.16 8.79 9.54
N ALA A 162 -2.77 9.97 9.05
CA ALA A 162 -2.53 11.14 9.88
C ALA A 162 -3.78 11.63 10.63
N HIS A 163 -4.96 11.55 10.00
CA HIS A 163 -6.22 11.84 10.68
C HIS A 163 -6.54 10.82 11.78
N CYS A 164 -6.42 9.51 11.51
CA CYS A 164 -6.58 8.46 12.52
C CYS A 164 -5.63 8.66 13.72
N LEU A 165 -4.35 8.98 13.46
CA LEU A 165 -3.36 9.24 14.52
C LEU A 165 -3.75 10.43 15.38
N ARG A 166 -4.20 11.53 14.76
CA ARG A 166 -4.59 12.75 15.47
C ARG A 166 -5.84 12.54 16.33
N ASP A 167 -6.85 11.86 15.78
CA ASP A 167 -8.07 11.53 16.53
C ASP A 167 -7.74 10.59 17.71
N ALA A 168 -6.89 9.58 17.50
CA ALA A 168 -6.43 8.69 18.56
C ALA A 168 -5.66 9.44 19.67
N LEU A 169 -4.77 10.38 19.31
CA LEU A 169 -4.08 11.23 20.30
C LEU A 169 -5.03 12.12 21.09
N ARG A 170 -6.07 12.67 20.44
CA ARG A 170 -7.09 13.48 21.12
C ARG A 170 -7.87 12.64 22.13
N ASP A 171 -8.25 11.43 21.74
CA ASP A 171 -9.17 10.60 22.51
C ASP A 171 -8.45 9.86 23.66
N ALA A 172 -7.20 9.42 23.44
CA ALA A 172 -6.42 8.65 24.41
C ALA A 172 -5.36 9.46 25.18
N GLY A 173 -5.05 10.68 24.74
CA GLY A 173 -3.92 11.44 25.27
C GLY A 173 -2.59 10.73 25.03
N GLN A 174 -1.79 10.56 26.09
CA GLN A 174 -0.46 9.94 26.03
C GLN A 174 -0.42 8.48 26.54
N ASP A 175 -1.58 7.85 26.75
CA ASP A 175 -1.65 6.42 27.09
C ASP A 175 -1.44 5.56 25.84
N ALA A 176 -0.38 4.76 25.84
CA ALA A 176 0.01 3.99 24.65
C ALA A 176 -1.00 2.91 24.25
N TYR A 177 -1.66 2.27 25.21
CA TYR A 177 -2.60 1.18 24.92
C TYR A 177 -3.96 1.72 24.47
N ALA A 178 -4.44 2.78 25.11
CA ALA A 178 -5.65 3.47 24.68
C ALA A 178 -5.45 4.11 23.30
N PHE A 179 -4.27 4.69 23.05
CA PHE A 179 -3.90 5.25 21.75
C PHE A 179 -3.91 4.17 20.67
N ASP A 180 -3.23 3.04 20.89
CA ASP A 180 -3.19 1.92 19.95
C ASP A 180 -4.58 1.40 19.60
N SER A 181 -5.42 1.20 20.63
CA SER A 181 -6.78 0.72 20.44
C SER A 181 -7.61 1.68 19.60
N ALA A 182 -7.54 2.99 19.89
CA ALA A 182 -8.29 4.01 19.15
C ALA A 182 -7.78 4.16 17.71
N PHE A 183 -6.46 4.13 17.51
CA PHE A 183 -5.84 4.19 16.20
C PHE A 183 -6.19 2.96 15.37
N THR A 184 -5.95 1.75 15.88
CA THR A 184 -6.14 0.50 15.15
C THR A 184 -7.60 0.30 14.74
N GLU A 185 -8.56 0.67 15.60
CA GLU A 185 -9.98 0.52 15.29
C GLU A 185 -10.40 1.37 14.09
N THR A 186 -9.96 2.62 14.05
CA THR A 186 -10.30 3.55 12.95
C THR A 186 -9.47 3.30 11.70
N TRP A 187 -8.18 2.98 11.86
CA TRP A 187 -7.26 2.78 10.76
C TRP A 187 -7.54 1.49 9.96
N LYS A 188 -8.05 0.43 10.63
CA LYS A 188 -8.45 -0.82 9.98
C LYS A 188 -9.89 -0.82 9.47
N GLU A 189 -10.69 0.21 9.75
CA GLU A 189 -12.09 0.30 9.30
C GLU A 189 -12.24 0.12 7.78
N PRO A 190 -11.44 0.79 6.92
CA PRO A 190 -11.54 0.65 5.46
C PRO A 190 -11.42 -0.79 4.98
N HIS A 191 -10.59 -1.60 5.64
CA HIS A 191 -10.44 -3.00 5.31
C HIS A 191 -11.67 -3.83 5.74
N ARG A 192 -12.24 -3.54 6.91
CA ARG A 192 -13.38 -4.29 7.47
C ARG A 192 -14.71 -3.98 6.77
N THR A 193 -14.84 -2.79 6.19
CA THR A 193 -16.09 -2.27 5.62
C THR A 193 -16.04 -2.12 4.11
N ALA A 194 -14.90 -2.41 3.46
CA ALA A 194 -14.75 -2.31 2.01
C ALA A 194 -15.84 -3.12 1.29
N PRO A 195 -16.59 -2.52 0.35
CA PRO A 195 -17.54 -3.25 -0.47
C PRO A 195 -16.79 -4.28 -1.32
N GLN A 196 -17.37 -5.48 -1.42
CA GLN A 196 -16.86 -6.52 -2.29
C GLN A 196 -17.20 -6.19 -3.75
N ILE A 197 -16.18 -6.18 -4.60
CA ILE A 197 -16.30 -5.96 -6.04
C ILE A 197 -16.28 -7.32 -6.74
N PRO A 198 -17.23 -7.59 -7.65
CA PRO A 198 -17.28 -8.84 -8.38
C PRO A 198 -16.09 -8.97 -9.34
N THR A 199 -15.62 -10.21 -9.51
CA THR A 199 -14.61 -10.58 -10.50
C THR A 199 -15.27 -11.02 -11.81
N ILE A 200 -14.58 -10.81 -12.91
CA ILE A 200 -14.96 -11.20 -14.27
C ILE A 200 -13.94 -12.26 -14.72
N PRO A 201 -14.38 -13.49 -15.03
CA PRO A 201 -13.50 -14.52 -15.57
C PRO A 201 -12.81 -14.07 -16.86
N ALA A 202 -11.55 -14.43 -17.06
CA ALA A 202 -10.77 -13.99 -18.21
C ALA A 202 -11.42 -14.28 -19.57
N PRO A 203 -12.03 -15.47 -19.82
CA PRO A 203 -12.71 -15.74 -21.08
C PRO A 203 -13.86 -14.77 -21.37
N GLU A 204 -14.64 -14.40 -20.36
CA GLU A 204 -15.71 -13.42 -20.48
C GLU A 204 -15.14 -12.02 -20.73
N ALA A 205 -14.14 -11.61 -19.93
CA ALA A 205 -13.50 -10.30 -20.02
C ALA A 205 -12.87 -10.03 -21.40
N ARG A 206 -12.28 -11.04 -22.05
CA ARG A 206 -11.73 -10.92 -23.43
C ARG A 206 -12.80 -10.59 -24.48
N THR A 207 -14.07 -10.88 -24.20
CA THR A 207 -15.20 -10.55 -25.08
C THR A 207 -15.91 -9.25 -24.71
N SER A 208 -15.50 -8.59 -23.62
CA SER A 208 -16.10 -7.33 -23.15
C SER A 208 -16.15 -6.27 -24.25
N PRO A 209 -17.18 -5.42 -24.35
CA PRO A 209 -17.17 -4.27 -25.26
C PRO A 209 -16.15 -3.19 -24.83
N ASP A 210 -15.71 -3.20 -23.58
CA ASP A 210 -14.71 -2.25 -23.07
C ASP A 210 -13.28 -2.63 -23.52
N PRO A 211 -12.59 -1.76 -24.27
CA PRO A 211 -11.24 -2.05 -24.77
C PRO A 211 -10.20 -2.19 -23.66
N ALA A 212 -10.33 -1.49 -22.53
CA ALA A 212 -9.39 -1.60 -21.41
C ALA A 212 -9.52 -2.96 -20.72
N ILE A 213 -10.76 -3.42 -20.47
CA ILE A 213 -11.03 -4.76 -19.92
C ILE A 213 -10.51 -5.84 -20.86
N ARG A 214 -10.81 -5.76 -22.17
CA ARG A 214 -10.29 -6.74 -23.14
C ARG A 214 -8.77 -6.79 -23.16
N SER A 215 -8.12 -5.62 -23.14
CA SER A 215 -6.67 -5.53 -23.19
C SER A 215 -6.03 -6.14 -21.93
N ALA A 216 -6.59 -5.87 -20.75
CA ALA A 216 -6.11 -6.46 -19.50
C ALA A 216 -6.28 -7.99 -19.46
N ALA A 217 -7.38 -8.50 -20.02
CA ALA A 217 -7.66 -9.94 -20.07
C ALA A 217 -6.88 -10.71 -21.15
N ALA A 218 -6.26 -10.01 -22.10
CA ALA A 218 -5.65 -10.63 -23.29
C ALA A 218 -4.48 -11.57 -22.95
N THR A 219 -3.79 -11.32 -21.84
CA THR A 219 -2.61 -12.08 -21.41
C THR A 219 -2.89 -13.03 -20.24
N LEU A 220 -4.09 -13.00 -19.67
CA LEU A 220 -4.45 -13.88 -18.55
C LEU A 220 -4.63 -15.32 -19.05
N PRO A 221 -4.37 -16.34 -18.22
CA PRO A 221 -4.80 -17.71 -18.51
C PRO A 221 -6.33 -17.83 -18.45
N ASP A 222 -6.89 -18.95 -18.93
CA ASP A 222 -8.35 -19.15 -19.00
C ASP A 222 -9.03 -19.28 -17.64
N ASP A 223 -8.28 -19.70 -16.63
CA ASP A 223 -8.69 -19.75 -15.22
C ASP A 223 -8.35 -18.44 -14.47
N GLY A 224 -7.80 -17.43 -15.13
CA GLY A 224 -7.60 -16.11 -14.55
C GLY A 224 -8.89 -15.30 -14.45
N ALA A 225 -8.83 -14.21 -13.71
CA ALA A 225 -9.95 -13.28 -13.56
C ALA A 225 -9.47 -11.84 -13.35
N LEU A 226 -10.39 -10.89 -13.48
CA LEU A 226 -10.10 -9.48 -13.22
C LEU A 226 -11.26 -8.78 -12.50
N ALA A 227 -10.94 -7.71 -11.79
CA ALA A 227 -11.91 -6.79 -11.19
C ALA A 227 -11.70 -5.38 -11.74
N ASP A 228 -12.80 -4.71 -12.05
CA ASP A 228 -12.81 -3.32 -12.52
C ASP A 228 -13.12 -2.37 -11.36
N LEU A 229 -12.13 -1.55 -11.00
CA LEU A 229 -12.18 -0.60 -9.89
C LEU A 229 -12.29 0.85 -10.35
N ARG A 230 -12.47 1.11 -11.66
CA ARG A 230 -12.47 2.47 -12.24
C ARG A 230 -13.60 3.34 -11.68
N GLU A 231 -14.79 2.76 -11.53
CA GLU A 231 -15.99 3.45 -11.01
C GLU A 231 -16.14 3.33 -9.49
N VAL A 232 -15.18 2.70 -8.82
CA VAL A 232 -15.22 2.55 -7.36
C VAL A 232 -14.52 3.73 -6.73
N GLU A 233 -15.19 4.45 -5.83
CA GLU A 233 -14.60 5.48 -5.00
C GLU A 233 -14.18 4.88 -3.65
N GLY A 234 -12.95 5.14 -3.20
CA GLY A 234 -12.50 4.72 -1.86
C GLY A 234 -12.14 3.23 -1.73
N PRO A 235 -12.29 2.64 -0.53
CA PRO A 235 -11.90 1.26 -0.27
C PRO A 235 -12.71 0.25 -1.09
N ALA A 236 -12.09 -0.86 -1.48
CA ALA A 236 -12.74 -1.90 -2.29
C ALA A 236 -12.07 -3.26 -2.05
N SER A 237 -12.86 -4.28 -1.73
CA SER A 237 -12.36 -5.64 -1.51
C SER A 237 -12.63 -6.49 -2.75
N VAL A 238 -11.64 -7.28 -3.17
CA VAL A 238 -11.76 -8.22 -4.28
C VAL A 238 -11.33 -9.58 -3.78
N ILE A 239 -12.19 -10.58 -3.95
CA ILE A 239 -11.91 -11.97 -3.61
C ILE A 239 -11.93 -12.78 -4.91
N PHE A 240 -10.81 -13.42 -5.23
CA PHE A 240 -10.71 -14.31 -6.37
C PHE A 240 -10.97 -15.75 -5.93
N ASP A 241 -11.99 -16.38 -6.51
CA ASP A 241 -12.40 -17.75 -6.18
C ASP A 241 -11.50 -18.76 -6.92
N PHE A 242 -10.25 -18.86 -6.47
CA PHE A 242 -9.27 -19.83 -6.95
C PHE A 242 -9.00 -20.91 -5.89
N PRO A 243 -8.76 -22.17 -6.29
CA PRO A 243 -8.40 -23.23 -5.35
C PRO A 243 -6.96 -23.08 -4.82
N GLU A 244 -6.05 -22.52 -5.61
CA GLU A 244 -4.67 -22.22 -5.26
C GLU A 244 -4.46 -20.72 -4.99
N LEU A 245 -3.34 -20.36 -4.36
CA LEU A 245 -2.90 -18.97 -4.23
C LEU A 245 -2.77 -18.31 -5.60
N CYS A 246 -2.82 -16.98 -5.67
CA CYS A 246 -2.75 -16.24 -6.92
C CYS A 246 -1.72 -15.13 -6.93
N HIS A 247 -1.35 -14.71 -8.14
CA HIS A 247 -0.53 -13.54 -8.39
C HIS A 247 -1.39 -12.40 -8.89
N PHE A 248 -1.21 -11.23 -8.30
CA PHE A 248 -1.89 -10.02 -8.71
C PHE A 248 -1.06 -9.28 -9.76
N ALA A 249 -1.74 -8.75 -10.78
CA ALA A 249 -1.18 -7.75 -11.66
C ALA A 249 -2.19 -6.62 -11.84
N ARG A 250 -1.70 -5.43 -12.15
CA ARG A 250 -2.53 -4.24 -12.30
C ARG A 250 -2.24 -3.55 -13.60
N THR A 251 -3.28 -2.99 -14.20
CA THR A 251 -3.19 -2.15 -15.38
C THR A 251 -4.09 -0.93 -15.23
N HIS A 252 -4.00 0.01 -16.17
CA HIS A 252 -4.82 1.23 -16.17
C HIS A 252 -4.67 1.99 -14.84
N THR A 253 -3.44 2.35 -14.48
CA THR A 253 -3.10 3.08 -13.24
C THR A 253 -3.69 2.43 -11.98
N GLY A 254 -3.59 1.10 -11.88
CA GLY A 254 -4.03 0.36 -10.70
C GLY A 254 -5.55 0.12 -10.59
N THR A 255 -6.33 0.50 -11.60
CA THR A 255 -7.80 0.40 -11.53
C THR A 255 -8.38 -0.84 -12.20
N LEU A 256 -7.60 -1.54 -13.02
CA LEU A 256 -7.92 -2.91 -13.45
C LEU A 256 -7.01 -3.87 -12.73
N LEU A 257 -7.57 -4.57 -11.76
CA LEU A 257 -6.88 -5.60 -10.99
C LEU A 257 -7.09 -6.95 -11.67
N THR A 258 -6.03 -7.67 -11.91
CA THR A 258 -6.06 -9.01 -12.50
C THR A 258 -5.41 -9.99 -11.55
N ALA A 259 -5.87 -11.23 -11.58
CA ALA A 259 -5.26 -12.32 -10.83
C ALA A 259 -5.24 -13.59 -11.67
N ALA A 260 -4.18 -14.39 -11.47
CA ALA A 260 -4.03 -15.70 -12.06
C ALA A 260 -3.58 -16.69 -10.96
N PRO A 261 -4.11 -17.92 -10.94
CA PRO A 261 -3.63 -18.95 -10.03
C PRO A 261 -2.12 -19.16 -10.20
N SER A 262 -1.40 -19.29 -9.08
CA SER A 262 -0.01 -19.71 -9.07
C SER A 262 0.10 -21.12 -9.63
N SER A 263 1.07 -21.35 -10.52
CA SER A 263 1.35 -22.74 -10.92
C SER A 263 1.82 -23.51 -9.69
N PRO A 264 1.47 -24.80 -9.53
CA PRO A 264 2.06 -25.64 -8.48
C PRO A 264 3.60 -25.72 -8.58
N ASP A 265 4.18 -25.40 -9.75
CA ASP A 265 5.62 -25.31 -9.96
C ASP A 265 6.24 -23.97 -9.51
N ASP A 266 5.42 -22.95 -9.20
CA ASP A 266 5.85 -21.64 -8.68
C ASP A 266 5.90 -21.61 -7.14
N ALA A 267 5.41 -22.67 -6.48
CA ALA A 267 5.61 -22.91 -5.07
C ALA A 267 6.93 -23.68 -4.90
N TYR A 268 7.89 -23.08 -4.18
CA TYR A 268 9.19 -23.61 -3.71
C TYR A 268 10.45 -23.27 -4.53
#